data_AF-A0A2J8QV05-F1
#
_entry.id   AF-A0A2J8QV05-F1
#
_cell.length_a   1.000
_cell.length_b   1.000
_cell.length_c   1.000
_cell.angle_alpha   90.00
_cell.angle_beta   90.00
_cell.angle_gamma   90.00
#
_symmetry.space_group_name_H-M   'P 1'
#
loop_
_entity.id
_entity.type
_entity.pdbx_description
1 polymer ?
#
loop_
_entity_poly.entity_id
_entity_poly.type
_entity_poly.pdbx_seq_one_letter_code
_entity_poly.pdbx_strand_id
1 'polypeptide(L)'
;MGASSSSALARLGLPARPWPRWLGVAALGLAAVALGTVAWRRAWPRRRRRLQQVGTVAKLWIYPVKSCKGVPVSEAECTAMGLRSGNLRDRMCA
;
A
#
# COMPACT_ATOMS: atom_id res chain seq x y z
N MET A 1 -16.64 -41.05 49.24
CA MET A 1 -15.53 -40.17 49.67
C MET A 1 -14.62 -39.93 48.46
N GLY A 2 -14.25 -38.75 47.98
CA GLY A 2 -14.61 -37.35 48.18
C GLY A 2 -13.90 -36.59 47.04
N ALA A 3 -14.64 -35.80 46.26
CA ALA A 3 -14.08 -35.03 45.14
C ALA A 3 -13.45 -33.75 45.69
N SER A 4 -12.12 -33.75 45.82
CA SER A 4 -11.33 -32.57 46.16
C SER A 4 -10.81 -31.90 44.88
N SER A 5 -11.57 -30.97 44.31
CA SER A 5 -11.03 -29.98 43.37
C SER A 5 -11.98 -28.81 43.21
N SER A 6 -12.25 -28.08 44.30
CA SER A 6 -13.12 -26.90 44.24
C SER A 6 -12.63 -25.72 45.08
N SER A 7 -11.31 -25.64 45.34
CA SER A 7 -10.73 -24.62 46.22
C SER A 7 -9.91 -23.55 45.48
N ALA A 8 -9.53 -23.76 44.21
CA ALA A 8 -8.77 -22.76 43.44
C ALA A 8 -9.66 -21.64 42.88
N LEU A 9 -10.90 -21.96 42.48
CA LEU A 9 -11.82 -21.01 41.86
C LEU A 9 -12.45 -20.02 42.85
N ALA A 10 -12.52 -20.38 44.15
CA ALA A 10 -13.12 -19.53 45.17
C ALA A 10 -12.24 -18.32 45.58
N ARG A 11 -10.93 -18.37 45.35
CA ARG A 11 -9.99 -17.29 45.74
C ARG A 11 -9.95 -16.11 44.76
N LEU A 12 -10.56 -16.25 43.57
CA LEU A 12 -10.52 -15.23 42.52
C LEU A 12 -11.76 -14.32 42.47
N GLY A 13 -12.73 -14.49 43.38
CA GLY A 13 -13.88 -13.59 43.47
C GLY A 13 -14.73 -13.50 42.20
N LEU A 14 -14.62 -14.48 41.29
CA LEU A 14 -15.36 -14.48 40.04
C LEU A 14 -16.78 -15.02 40.32
N PRO A 15 -17.84 -14.24 40.02
CA PRO A 15 -19.19 -14.70 40.26
C PRO A 15 -19.45 -15.96 39.43
N ALA A 16 -19.94 -17.02 40.08
CA ALA A 16 -20.37 -18.28 39.48
C ALA A 16 -21.67 -18.11 38.68
N ARG A 17 -21.70 -17.14 37.77
CA ARG A 17 -22.82 -16.88 36.87
C ARG A 17 -22.55 -17.66 35.60
N PRO A 18 -23.42 -18.57 35.13
CA PRO A 18 -23.22 -19.24 33.86
C PRO A 18 -23.29 -18.17 32.79
N TRP A 19 -22.12 -17.77 32.27
CA TRP A 19 -22.06 -16.85 31.16
C TRP A 19 -22.86 -17.44 30.02
N PRO A 20 -23.76 -16.67 29.39
CA PRO A 20 -24.53 -17.19 28.28
C PRO A 20 -23.61 -17.75 27.20
N ARG A 21 -23.84 -19.01 26.80
CA ARG A 21 -22.97 -19.75 25.87
C ARG A 21 -22.72 -19.00 24.55
N TRP A 22 -23.68 -18.14 24.15
CA TRP A 22 -23.58 -17.29 22.96
C TRP A 22 -22.47 -16.24 23.04
N LEU A 23 -22.09 -15.77 24.23
CA LEU A 23 -20.96 -14.83 24.39
C LEU A 23 -19.63 -15.50 24.07
N GLY A 24 -19.45 -16.77 24.46
CA GLY A 24 -18.27 -17.56 24.10
C GLY A 24 -18.17 -17.78 22.60
N VAL A 25 -19.29 -18.11 21.95
CA VAL A 25 -19.37 -18.30 20.49
C VAL A 25 -19.11 -16.98 19.75
N ALA A 26 -19.66 -15.87 20.22
CA ALA A 26 -19.42 -14.55 19.65
C ALA A 26 -17.95 -14.12 19.76
N ALA A 27 -17.33 -14.34 20.92
CA ALA A 27 -15.91 -14.05 21.11
C ALA A 27 -15.01 -14.88 20.19
N LEU A 28 -15.34 -16.17 19.99
CA LEU A 28 -14.59 -17.06 19.12
C LEU A 28 -14.74 -16.69 17.64
N GLY A 29 -15.95 -16.29 17.23
CA GLY A 29 -16.23 -15.79 15.88
C GLY A 29 -15.47 -14.49 15.58
N LEU A 30 -15.47 -13.55 16.51
CA LEU A 30 -14.70 -12.30 16.38
C LEU A 30 -13.19 -12.56 16.33
N ALA A 31 -12.68 -13.49 17.15
CA ALA A 31 -11.28 -13.87 17.12
C ALA A 31 -10.89 -14.50 15.78
N ALA A 32 -11.73 -15.38 15.22
CA ALA A 32 -11.50 -16.00 13.92
C ALA A 32 -11.48 -14.97 12.77
N VAL A 33 -12.39 -13.99 12.78
CA VAL A 33 -12.41 -12.90 11.80
C VAL A 33 -11.19 -12.00 11.94
N ALA A 34 -10.79 -11.64 13.16
CA ALA A 34 -9.60 -10.85 13.42
C ALA A 34 -8.34 -11.58 12.91
N LEU A 35 -8.19 -12.86 13.23
CA LEU A 35 -7.07 -13.68 12.77
C LEU A 35 -7.08 -13.85 11.24
N GLY A 36 -8.24 -14.10 10.64
CA GLY A 36 -8.41 -14.21 9.19
C GLY A 36 -8.02 -12.93 8.46
N THR A 37 -8.47 -11.76 8.93
CA THR A 37 -8.11 -10.47 8.32
C THR A 37 -6.63 -10.14 8.48
N VAL A 38 -6.01 -10.48 9.62
CA VAL A 38 -4.57 -10.29 9.83
C VAL A 38 -3.76 -11.22 8.93
N ALA A 39 -4.11 -12.51 8.88
CA ALA A 39 -3.47 -13.50 8.03
C ALA A 39 -3.59 -13.11 6.55
N TRP A 40 -4.78 -12.69 6.12
CA TRP A 40 -5.02 -12.19 4.77
C TRP A 40 -4.19 -10.94 4.45
N ARG A 41 -4.12 -9.95 5.35
CA ARG A 41 -3.28 -8.75 5.16
C ARG A 41 -1.78 -9.06 5.14
N ARG A 42 -1.34 -10.11 5.83
CA ARG A 42 0.06 -10.56 5.85
C ARG A 42 0.42 -11.40 4.63
N ALA A 43 -0.50 -12.27 4.21
CA ALA A 43 -0.34 -13.17 3.07
C ALA A 43 -0.57 -12.46 1.74
N TRP A 44 -1.39 -11.39 1.71
CA TRP A 44 -1.54 -10.58 0.52
C TRP A 44 -0.18 -10.01 0.18
N PRO A 45 0.44 -10.44 -0.93
CA PRO A 45 1.72 -9.92 -1.32
C PRO A 45 1.48 -8.45 -1.57
N ARG A 46 2.00 -7.61 -0.68
CA ARG A 46 2.20 -6.21 -0.98
C ARG A 46 3.13 -6.22 -2.17
N ARG A 47 2.59 -6.32 -3.39
CA ARG A 47 3.27 -6.05 -4.65
C ARG A 47 3.55 -4.57 -4.67
N ARG A 48 4.37 -4.11 -3.71
CA ARG A 48 5.25 -2.98 -3.88
C ARG A 48 6.21 -3.46 -4.96
N ARG A 49 5.78 -3.33 -6.20
CA ARG A 49 6.69 -3.34 -7.34
C ARG A 49 7.70 -2.27 -6.97
N ARG A 50 8.91 -2.68 -6.55
CA ARG A 50 9.99 -1.75 -6.29
C ARG A 50 10.22 -1.05 -7.61
N LEU A 51 10.01 0.27 -7.64
CA LEU A 51 10.41 1.06 -8.78
C LEU A 51 11.94 0.97 -8.83
N GLN A 52 12.45 0.41 -9.91
CA GLN A 52 13.87 0.40 -10.20
C GLN A 52 14.14 1.56 -11.14
N GLN A 53 15.10 2.41 -10.77
CA GLN A 53 15.60 3.43 -11.67
C GLN A 53 16.33 2.70 -12.81
N VAL A 54 15.76 2.78 -14.01
CA VAL A 54 16.31 2.14 -15.22
C VAL A 54 17.33 3.01 -15.93
N GLY A 55 17.42 4.29 -15.56
CA GLY A 55 18.37 5.22 -16.14
C GLY A 55 18.12 6.67 -15.74
N THR A 56 18.99 7.53 -16.26
CA THR A 56 18.93 8.99 -16.12
C THR A 56 19.02 9.59 -17.51
N VAL A 57 18.30 10.69 -17.74
CA VAL A 57 18.36 11.42 -19.01
C VAL A 57 19.74 12.04 -19.16
N ALA A 58 20.46 11.67 -20.22
CA ALA A 58 21.80 12.19 -20.48
C ALA A 58 21.79 13.57 -21.16
N LYS A 59 20.87 13.79 -22.11
CA LYS A 59 20.74 15.04 -22.89
C LYS A 59 19.29 15.25 -23.31
N LEU A 60 18.86 16.51 -23.38
CA LEU A 60 17.57 16.92 -23.94
C LEU A 60 17.79 17.75 -25.20
N TRP A 61 16.93 17.54 -26.19
CA TRP A 61 16.96 18.23 -27.48
C TRP A 61 15.55 18.65 -27.89
N ILE A 62 15.43 19.88 -28.40
CA ILE A 62 14.20 20.39 -28.99
C ILE A 62 14.44 20.64 -30.48
N TYR A 63 13.57 20.12 -31.34
CA TYR A 63 13.66 20.31 -32.79
C TYR A 63 12.54 21.25 -33.24
N PRO A 64 12.76 22.58 -33.20
CA PRO A 64 11.70 23.54 -33.52
C PRO A 64 11.20 23.41 -34.96
N VAL A 65 12.11 23.06 -35.89
CA VAL A 65 11.78 22.81 -37.30
C VAL A 65 12.08 21.35 -37.64
N LYS A 66 11.13 20.69 -38.30
CA LYS A 66 11.25 19.30 -38.72
C LYS A 66 12.47 19.12 -39.63
N SER A 67 13.22 18.03 -39.42
CA SER A 67 14.42 17.66 -40.18
C SER A 67 15.62 18.62 -40.06
N CYS A 68 15.51 19.70 -39.28
CA CYS A 68 16.63 20.60 -38.99
C CYS A 68 17.42 20.15 -37.75
N LYS A 69 18.51 20.86 -37.45
CA LYS A 69 19.34 20.62 -36.27
C LYS A 69 18.54 20.88 -34.97
N GLY A 70 18.69 19.99 -34.00
CA GLY A 70 18.10 20.16 -32.68
C GLY A 70 18.87 21.18 -31.84
N VAL A 71 18.16 21.83 -30.93
CA VAL A 71 18.71 22.75 -29.93
C VAL A 71 18.90 21.96 -28.62
N PRO A 72 20.12 21.85 -28.09
CA PRO A 72 20.35 21.20 -26.80
C PRO A 72 19.85 22.11 -25.67
N VAL A 73 19.16 21.53 -24.70
CA VAL A 73 18.64 22.25 -23.53
C VAL A 73 18.96 21.49 -22.26
N SER A 74 19.19 22.21 -21.16
CA SER A 74 19.42 21.60 -19.84
C SER A 74 18.12 21.17 -19.18
N GLU A 75 17.03 21.87 -19.47
CA GLU A 75 15.70 21.63 -18.94
C GLU A 75 14.65 21.90 -20.01
N ALA A 76 13.51 21.22 -19.89
CA ALA A 76 12.36 21.42 -20.76
C ALA A 76 11.07 21.03 -20.03
N GLU A 77 10.00 21.77 -20.31
CA GLU A 77 8.66 21.48 -19.89
C GLU A 77 8.06 20.37 -20.76
N CYS A 78 7.51 19.33 -20.13
CA CYS A 78 6.75 18.29 -20.81
C CYS A 78 5.31 18.76 -21.04
N THR A 79 4.98 19.11 -22.27
CA THR A 79 3.60 19.45 -22.68
C THR A 79 2.94 18.26 -23.38
N ALA A 80 1.61 18.29 -23.53
CA ALA A 80 0.89 17.24 -24.26
C ALA A 80 1.35 17.07 -25.72
N MET A 81 1.89 18.13 -26.33
CA MET A 81 2.36 18.14 -27.73
C MET A 81 3.86 17.84 -27.87
N GLY A 82 4.62 17.79 -26.78
CA GLY A 82 6.07 17.61 -26.80
C GLY A 82 6.83 18.52 -25.83
N LEU A 83 8.14 18.60 -25.99
CA LEU A 83 9.02 19.41 -25.14
C LEU A 83 8.92 20.91 -25.47
N ARG A 84 8.95 21.74 -24.43
CA ARG A 84 8.97 23.21 -24.53
C ARG A 84 10.06 23.79 -23.64
N SER A 85 10.76 24.81 -24.10
CA SER A 85 11.69 25.61 -23.30
C SER A 85 11.45 27.08 -23.61
N GLY A 86 10.68 27.76 -22.74
CA GLY A 86 10.20 29.11 -23.00
C GLY A 86 9.39 29.18 -24.31
N ASN A 87 9.88 29.94 -25.27
CA ASN A 87 9.24 30.09 -26.59
C ASN A 87 9.60 28.98 -27.59
N LEU A 88 10.61 28.15 -27.30
CA LEU A 88 10.99 27.03 -28.16
C LEU A 88 10.08 25.84 -27.91
N ARG A 89 9.51 25.27 -28.97
CA ARG A 89 8.62 24.10 -28.92
C ARG A 89 9.07 23.05 -29.91
N ASP A 90 8.96 21.79 -29.53
CA ASP A 90 9.32 20.67 -30.42
C ASP A 90 8.29 20.55 -31.55
N ARG A 91 8.78 20.68 -32.80
CA ARG A 91 8.02 20.48 -34.05
C ARG A 91 6.67 21.19 -34.07
N MET A 92 6.65 22.47 -33.73
CA MET A 92 5.42 23.25 -33.77
C MET A 92 4.97 23.44 -35.23
N CYS A 93 3.88 22.79 -35.61
CA CYS A 93 3.05 23.25 -36.73
C CYS A 93 2.20 24.40 -36.18
N ALA A 94 2.36 25.60 -36.74
CA ALA A 94 1.44 26.72 -36.50
C ALA A 94 0.10 26.47 -37.19
#